data_AF-A0A0S3U6I7-F1
#
_entry.id   AF-A0A0S3U6I7-F1
#
_cell.length_a   1.000
_cell.length_b   1.000
_cell.length_c   1.000
_cell.angle_alpha   90.00
_cell.angle_beta   90.00
_cell.angle_gamma   90.00
#
_symmetry.space_group_name_H-M   'P 1'
#
loop_
_entity.id
_entity.type
_entity.pdbx_description
1 polymer ?
#
loop_
_entity_poly.entity_id
_entity_poly.type
_entity_poly.pdbx_seq_one_letter_code
_entity_poly.pdbx_strand_id
1 'polypeptide(L)'
;MAKAVFEKAPLTEVVCGVEFNAPNFSSVHFGMYWQKVLERFPMPPLDRSPIGEMPILSLMPQLRRVWFQSQDQKKLVQLQADRFLYNWRKLAENDRYPHFQEVYQEFEREWAVFQEWWDEIGKVQQIPLNVPGVEFSFRALQPLRYELTYINQIDASFGWTNSSDHRKIFNFLGRDWEGCRVGKPGLHNTNLEFVLPDGLGTLGVAISQAMKLEDETALLFCELTARSPDARVNLQEWFKAANKNIVQTFIDLLQEDIKREWDLKWLEP
;
A
#
# COMPACT_ATOMS: atom_id res chain seq x y z
N MET A 1 -24.05 8.78 0.19
CA MET A 1 -23.49 8.86 1.55
C MET A 1 -22.46 9.97 1.55
N ALA A 2 -22.38 10.74 2.62
CA ALA A 2 -21.46 11.86 2.74
C ALA A 2 -19.99 11.40 2.61
N LYS A 3 -19.15 12.21 1.96
CA LYS A 3 -17.71 11.94 1.78
C LYS A 3 -16.93 12.64 2.87
N ALA A 4 -16.17 11.90 3.68
CA ALA A 4 -15.27 12.47 4.67
C ALA A 4 -14.02 13.06 4.00
N VAL A 5 -13.62 14.27 4.41
CA VAL A 5 -12.40 14.95 3.96
C VAL A 5 -11.75 15.61 5.17
N PHE A 6 -10.43 15.44 5.32
CA PHE A 6 -9.61 16.22 6.24
C PHE A 6 -8.93 17.33 5.46
N GLU A 7 -9.02 18.59 5.91
CA GLU A 7 -8.20 19.66 5.30
C GLU A 7 -6.72 19.48 5.66
N LYS A 8 -6.44 19.02 6.87
CA LYS A 8 -5.11 18.67 7.34
C LYS A 8 -5.02 17.16 7.51
N ALA A 9 -4.76 16.45 6.42
CA ALA A 9 -4.71 15.00 6.40
C ALA A 9 -3.27 14.46 6.58
N PRO A 10 -3.03 13.49 7.49
CA PRO A 10 -1.72 12.85 7.65
C PRO A 10 -1.42 11.80 6.57
N LEU A 11 -2.34 11.57 5.63
CA LEU A 11 -2.14 10.60 4.55
C LEU A 11 -0.97 11.05 3.66
N THR A 12 0.05 10.22 3.59
CA THR A 12 1.23 10.46 2.75
C THR A 12 1.28 9.50 1.56
N GLU A 13 0.62 8.36 1.62
CA GLU A 13 0.70 7.38 0.53
C GLU A 13 -0.58 6.52 0.42
N VAL A 14 -0.98 6.27 -0.83
CA VAL A 14 -2.08 5.38 -1.20
C VAL A 14 -1.54 4.34 -2.16
N VAL A 15 -1.76 3.07 -1.84
CA VAL A 15 -1.24 1.93 -2.60
C VAL A 15 -2.39 1.06 -3.06
N CYS A 16 -2.57 0.92 -4.37
CA CYS A 16 -3.49 -0.06 -4.96
C CYS A 16 -2.69 -1.26 -5.45
N GLY A 17 -3.17 -2.48 -5.19
CA GLY A 17 -2.42 -3.69 -5.47
C GLY A 17 -3.24 -4.86 -5.97
N VAL A 18 -2.60 -5.69 -6.80
CA VAL A 18 -3.07 -7.02 -7.19
C VAL A 18 -1.99 -8.03 -6.85
N GLU A 19 -2.32 -9.00 -6.01
CA GLU A 19 -1.57 -10.26 -5.91
C GLU A 19 -2.02 -11.15 -7.07
N PHE A 20 -1.09 -11.71 -7.82
CA PHE A 20 -1.37 -12.53 -8.98
C PHE A 20 -0.46 -13.76 -9.04
N ASN A 21 -0.88 -14.75 -9.81
CA ASN A 21 -0.02 -15.85 -10.21
C ASN A 21 0.49 -15.64 -11.64
N ALA A 22 1.82 -15.64 -11.80
CA ALA A 22 2.51 -15.59 -13.08
C ALA A 22 3.61 -16.66 -13.14
N PRO A 23 3.26 -17.90 -13.53
CA PRO A 23 4.27 -18.94 -13.72
C PRO A 23 5.35 -18.46 -14.70
N ASN A 24 6.60 -18.75 -14.37
CA ASN A 24 7.79 -18.37 -15.16
C ASN A 24 8.14 -16.87 -15.14
N PHE A 25 7.55 -16.07 -14.24
CA PHE A 25 8.06 -14.73 -13.98
C PHE A 25 9.52 -14.81 -13.48
N SER A 26 10.38 -13.92 -13.98
CA SER A 26 11.84 -14.02 -13.80
C SER A 26 12.47 -12.63 -13.74
N SER A 27 13.75 -12.55 -13.40
CA SER A 27 14.45 -11.27 -13.31
C SER A 27 14.48 -10.50 -14.64
N VAL A 28 14.49 -11.20 -15.77
CA VAL A 28 14.49 -10.60 -17.12
C VAL A 28 13.23 -9.75 -17.35
N HIS A 29 12.10 -10.21 -16.82
CA HIS A 29 10.80 -9.58 -17.00
C HIS A 29 10.72 -8.18 -16.37
N PHE A 30 11.45 -7.91 -15.29
CA PHE A 30 11.49 -6.56 -14.71
C PHE A 30 12.09 -5.53 -15.68
N GLY A 31 13.22 -5.88 -16.33
CA GLY A 31 13.88 -4.99 -17.28
C GLY A 31 13.06 -4.76 -18.54
N MET A 32 12.44 -5.84 -19.07
CA MET A 32 11.54 -5.76 -20.22
C MET A 32 10.30 -4.92 -19.93
N TYR A 33 9.71 -5.06 -18.74
CA TYR A 33 8.57 -4.23 -18.37
C TYR A 33 8.96 -2.77 -18.14
N TRP A 34 10.13 -2.52 -17.53
CA TRP A 34 10.62 -1.14 -17.38
C TRP A 34 10.76 -0.44 -18.73
N GLN A 35 11.25 -1.12 -19.77
CA GLN A 35 11.30 -0.57 -21.12
C GLN A 35 9.91 -0.18 -21.65
N LYS A 36 8.86 -0.97 -21.36
CA LYS A 36 7.47 -0.67 -21.74
C LYS A 36 6.93 0.59 -21.06
N VAL A 37 7.37 0.90 -19.83
CA VAL A 37 6.84 2.01 -19.04
C VAL A 37 7.82 3.18 -18.84
N LEU A 38 8.97 3.14 -19.52
CA LEU A 38 10.08 4.08 -19.35
C LEU A 38 9.67 5.53 -19.51
N GLU A 39 8.81 5.84 -20.48
CA GLU A 39 8.33 7.21 -20.72
C GLU A 39 7.55 7.78 -19.53
N ARG A 40 6.83 6.94 -18.78
CA ARG A 40 6.02 7.35 -17.61
C ARG A 40 6.80 7.23 -16.30
N PHE A 41 7.73 6.29 -16.23
CA PHE A 41 8.56 6.01 -15.06
C PHE A 41 10.06 6.04 -15.43
N PRO A 42 10.61 7.22 -15.79
CA PRO A 42 11.95 7.34 -16.37
C PRO A 42 13.08 7.21 -15.35
N MET A 43 12.78 7.29 -14.05
CA MET A 43 13.81 7.21 -13.02
C MET A 43 14.46 5.82 -13.01
N PRO A 44 15.77 5.72 -12.72
CA PRO A 44 16.45 4.43 -12.59
C PRO A 44 15.70 3.50 -11.61
N PRO A 45 15.43 2.23 -11.99
CA PRO A 45 14.71 1.30 -11.13
C PRO A 45 15.45 1.07 -9.81
N LEU A 46 14.70 0.97 -8.72
CA LEU A 46 15.27 0.73 -7.40
C LEU A 46 14.89 -0.65 -6.90
N ASP A 47 15.91 -1.43 -6.55
CA ASP A 47 15.75 -2.70 -5.87
C ASP A 47 15.28 -2.51 -4.42
N ARG A 48 14.31 -3.33 -4.02
CA ARG A 48 13.75 -3.38 -2.68
C ARG A 48 13.55 -4.82 -2.22
N SER A 49 13.57 -5.01 -0.91
CA SER A 49 13.17 -6.28 -0.33
C SER A 49 11.73 -6.62 -0.75
N PRO A 50 11.47 -7.90 -1.06
CA PRO A 50 10.12 -8.38 -1.31
C PRO A 50 9.24 -8.21 -0.07
N ILE A 51 7.93 -8.17 -0.29
CA ILE A 51 6.89 -8.05 0.73
C ILE A 51 5.94 -9.25 0.66
N GLY A 52 5.27 -9.55 1.78
CA GLY A 52 4.41 -10.73 1.92
C GLY A 52 5.11 -11.88 2.64
N GLU A 53 4.44 -13.03 2.69
CA GLU A 53 5.00 -14.22 3.31
C GLU A 53 6.19 -14.75 2.51
N MET A 54 7.36 -14.78 3.14
CA MET A 54 8.57 -15.31 2.54
C MET A 54 8.61 -16.82 2.75
N PRO A 55 8.64 -17.67 1.70
CA PRO A 55 8.88 -19.09 1.88
C PRO A 55 10.23 -19.30 2.57
N ILE A 56 10.17 -19.88 3.77
CA ILE A 56 11.31 -20.13 4.68
C ILE A 56 12.37 -21.05 4.03
N LEU A 57 11.98 -21.84 3.04
CA LEU A 57 12.77 -22.92 2.42
C LEU A 57 12.94 -22.74 0.90
N SER A 58 13.18 -21.52 0.42
CA SER A 58 13.58 -21.34 -0.99
C SER A 58 15.08 -21.62 -1.17
N LEU A 59 15.41 -22.61 -2.01
CA LEU A 59 16.80 -22.93 -2.42
C LEU A 59 17.42 -21.85 -3.31
N MET A 60 16.59 -20.98 -3.91
CA MET A 60 17.00 -19.88 -4.77
C MET A 60 16.72 -18.54 -4.07
N PRO A 61 17.58 -17.53 -4.25
CA PRO A 61 17.30 -16.18 -3.76
C PRO A 61 16.00 -15.70 -4.39
N GLN A 62 15.09 -15.19 -3.57
CA GLN A 62 13.82 -14.67 -4.06
C GLN A 62 14.06 -13.44 -4.94
N LEU A 63 13.21 -13.29 -5.96
CA LEU A 63 13.25 -12.10 -6.79
C LEU A 63 12.96 -10.86 -5.94
N ARG A 64 13.75 -9.82 -6.17
CA ARG A 64 13.57 -8.53 -5.52
C ARG A 64 12.26 -7.91 -5.99
N ARG A 65 11.69 -7.04 -5.16
CA ARG A 65 10.68 -6.09 -5.60
C ARG A 65 11.39 -4.92 -6.26
N VAL A 66 10.93 -4.49 -7.42
CA VAL A 66 11.54 -3.40 -8.19
C VAL A 66 10.57 -2.22 -8.23
N TRP A 67 11.08 -1.03 -7.92
CA TRP A 67 10.33 0.22 -7.99
C TRP A 67 10.63 0.96 -9.29
N PHE A 68 9.59 1.28 -10.06
CA PHE A 68 9.63 2.19 -11.21
C PHE A 68 8.96 3.50 -10.80
N GLN A 69 9.68 4.62 -10.92
CA GLN A 69 9.22 5.91 -10.38
C GLN A 69 9.04 6.95 -11.47
N SER A 70 7.98 7.75 -11.35
CA SER A 70 7.79 8.95 -12.17
C SER A 70 8.92 9.95 -11.96
N GLN A 71 9.07 10.88 -12.90
CA GLN A 71 10.11 11.92 -12.84
C GLN A 71 10.05 12.75 -11.54
N ASP A 72 8.84 13.04 -11.06
CA ASP A 72 8.59 13.76 -9.80
C ASP A 72 8.56 12.86 -8.57
N GLN A 73 8.73 11.55 -8.76
CA GLN A 73 8.70 10.50 -7.74
C GLN A 73 7.38 10.39 -6.95
N LYS A 74 6.33 11.12 -7.34
CA LYS A 74 5.02 11.05 -6.66
C LYS A 74 4.23 9.80 -7.02
N LYS A 75 4.56 9.17 -8.14
CA LYS A 75 3.91 7.97 -8.63
C LYS A 75 4.94 6.86 -8.76
N LEU A 76 4.55 5.66 -8.36
CA LEU A 76 5.46 4.53 -8.50
C LEU A 76 4.71 3.22 -8.77
N VAL A 77 5.28 2.39 -9.64
CA VAL A 77 4.87 1.00 -9.80
C VAL A 77 5.85 0.14 -9.03
N GLN A 78 5.35 -0.72 -8.14
CA GLN A 78 6.14 -1.76 -7.50
C GLN A 78 5.80 -3.08 -8.15
N LEU A 79 6.81 -3.71 -8.75
CA LEU A 79 6.66 -5.01 -9.35
C LEU A 79 7.40 -6.05 -8.52
N GLN A 80 6.71 -7.12 -8.18
CA GLN A 80 7.24 -8.34 -7.59
C GLN A 80 6.76 -9.52 -8.44
N ALA A 81 7.35 -10.71 -8.25
CA ALA A 81 7.00 -11.89 -9.04
C ALA A 81 5.52 -12.31 -8.96
N ASP A 82 4.84 -11.93 -7.88
CA ASP A 82 3.47 -12.28 -7.52
C ASP A 82 2.61 -11.06 -7.19
N ARG A 83 3.14 -9.82 -7.32
CA ARG A 83 2.42 -8.60 -6.93
C ARG A 83 2.71 -7.45 -7.88
N PHE A 84 1.64 -6.75 -8.23
CA PHE A 84 1.68 -5.46 -8.92
C PHE A 84 1.08 -4.42 -7.98
N LEU A 85 1.85 -3.41 -7.60
CA LEU A 85 1.38 -2.29 -6.80
C LEU A 85 1.55 -0.99 -7.55
N TYR A 86 0.61 -0.08 -7.36
CA TYR A 86 0.70 1.31 -7.78
C TYR A 86 0.55 2.21 -6.57
N ASN A 87 1.50 3.12 -6.40
CA ASN A 87 1.55 4.02 -5.27
C ASN A 87 1.45 5.45 -5.76
N TRP A 88 0.57 6.21 -5.12
CA TRP A 88 0.68 7.66 -5.06
C TRP A 88 1.35 8.05 -3.74
N ARG A 89 2.23 9.06 -3.78
CA ARG A 89 2.95 9.61 -2.63
C ARG A 89 2.87 11.13 -2.57
N LYS A 90 2.64 11.66 -1.37
CA LYS A 90 2.85 13.05 -0.99
C LYS A 90 4.33 13.26 -0.67
N LEU A 91 5.01 14.14 -1.38
CA LEU A 91 6.42 14.45 -1.11
C LEU A 91 6.64 15.87 -0.61
N ALA A 92 5.80 16.82 -1.01
CA ALA A 92 5.81 18.19 -0.53
C ALA A 92 4.53 18.53 0.24
N GLU A 93 4.60 19.47 1.19
CA GLU A 93 3.43 19.89 1.98
C GLU A 93 2.29 20.45 1.11
N ASN A 94 2.65 21.19 0.05
CA ASN A 94 1.72 21.81 -0.90
C ASN A 94 1.20 20.83 -1.97
N ASP A 95 1.60 19.55 -1.93
CA ASP A 95 1.04 18.56 -2.84
C ASP A 95 -0.45 18.39 -2.55
N ARG A 96 -1.27 18.57 -3.59
CA ARG A 96 -2.72 18.39 -3.48
C ARG A 96 -3.01 16.97 -3.00
N TYR A 97 -3.81 16.88 -1.95
CA TYR A 97 -4.33 15.62 -1.46
C TYR A 97 -5.05 14.89 -2.61
N PRO A 98 -4.68 13.64 -2.93
CA PRO A 98 -5.21 12.96 -4.08
C PRO A 98 -6.61 12.49 -3.71
N HIS A 99 -7.55 12.61 -4.63
CA HIS A 99 -8.77 11.87 -4.46
C HIS A 99 -8.50 10.41 -4.81
N PHE A 100 -8.93 9.48 -3.95
CA PHE A 100 -8.83 8.03 -4.19
C PHE A 100 -9.19 7.64 -5.63
N GLN A 101 -10.22 8.28 -6.19
CA GLN A 101 -10.67 8.05 -7.57
C GLN A 101 -9.58 8.31 -8.62
N GLU A 102 -8.75 9.35 -8.43
CA GLU A 102 -7.63 9.66 -9.32
C GLU A 102 -6.55 8.58 -9.22
N VAL A 103 -6.19 8.18 -7.99
CA VAL A 103 -5.19 7.12 -7.75
C VAL A 103 -5.66 5.79 -8.32
N TYR A 104 -6.92 5.42 -8.10
CA TYR A 104 -7.52 4.19 -8.63
C TYR A 104 -7.54 4.17 -10.15
N GLN A 105 -7.91 5.28 -10.81
CA GLN A 105 -7.92 5.35 -12.28
C GLN A 105 -6.52 5.20 -12.89
N GLU A 106 -5.49 5.72 -12.23
CA GLU A 106 -4.11 5.54 -12.66
C GLU A 106 -3.64 4.11 -12.43
N PHE A 107 -3.94 3.54 -11.26
CA PHE A 107 -3.68 2.13 -10.98
C PHE A 107 -4.33 1.21 -12.01
N GLU A 108 -5.63 1.39 -12.29
CA GLU A 108 -6.39 0.57 -13.23
C GLU A 108 -5.77 0.60 -14.63
N ARG A 109 -5.31 1.77 -15.07
CA ARG A 109 -4.60 1.95 -16.33
C ARG A 109 -3.25 1.22 -16.33
N GLU A 110 -2.41 1.42 -15.32
CA GLU A 110 -1.08 0.80 -15.28
C GLU A 110 -1.17 -0.73 -15.09
N TRP A 111 -2.18 -1.20 -14.36
CA TRP A 111 -2.49 -2.62 -14.25
C TRP A 111 -2.90 -3.22 -15.60
N ALA A 112 -3.78 -2.55 -16.35
CA ALA A 112 -4.16 -2.99 -17.70
C ALA A 112 -2.94 -3.03 -18.64
N VAL A 113 -2.06 -2.02 -18.59
CA VAL A 113 -0.81 -2.01 -19.38
C VAL A 113 0.09 -3.19 -19.03
N PHE A 114 0.19 -3.54 -17.74
CA PHE A 114 0.97 -4.70 -17.31
C PHE A 114 0.38 -6.03 -17.80
N GLN A 115 -0.95 -6.18 -17.74
CA GLN A 115 -1.65 -7.36 -18.28
C GLN A 115 -1.43 -7.51 -19.79
N GLU A 116 -1.66 -6.43 -20.54
CA GLU A 116 -1.45 -6.41 -22.00
C GLU A 116 0.00 -6.74 -22.36
N TRP A 117 0.96 -6.11 -21.66
CA TRP A 117 2.38 -6.38 -21.86
C TRP A 117 2.75 -7.84 -21.57
N TRP A 118 2.24 -8.41 -20.48
CA TRP A 118 2.49 -9.82 -20.15
C TRP A 118 1.99 -10.72 -21.28
N ASP A 119 0.75 -10.53 -21.72
CA ASP A 119 0.16 -11.30 -22.82
C ASP A 119 0.91 -11.12 -24.16
N GLU A 120 1.43 -9.92 -24.44
CA GLU A 120 2.28 -9.63 -25.60
C GLU A 120 3.58 -10.45 -25.58
N ILE A 121 4.33 -10.40 -24.46
CA ILE A 121 5.60 -11.13 -24.38
C ILE A 121 5.39 -12.64 -24.39
N GLY A 122 4.26 -13.13 -23.88
CA GLY A 122 3.92 -14.55 -23.93
C GLY A 122 3.67 -15.09 -25.32
N LYS A 123 3.13 -14.27 -26.24
CA LYS A 123 2.97 -14.63 -27.66
C LYS A 123 4.33 -14.73 -28.36
N VAL A 124 5.25 -13.82 -28.03
CA VAL A 124 6.60 -13.77 -28.63
C VAL A 124 7.51 -14.86 -28.07
N GLN A 125 7.40 -15.17 -26.78
CA GLN A 125 8.20 -16.19 -26.09
C GLN A 125 7.70 -17.63 -26.31
N GLN A 126 6.74 -17.88 -27.21
CA GLN A 126 6.45 -19.23 -27.73
C GLN A 126 7.61 -19.80 -28.59
N ILE A 127 8.84 -19.33 -28.36
CA ILE A 127 10.04 -19.98 -28.84
C ILE A 127 10.10 -21.31 -28.08
N PRO A 128 10.06 -22.47 -28.77
CA PRO A 128 10.22 -23.75 -28.11
C PRO A 128 11.63 -23.76 -27.51
N LEU A 129 11.73 -23.50 -26.21
CA LEU A 129 12.83 -24.01 -25.41
C LEU A 129 12.68 -25.53 -25.48
N ASN A 130 13.27 -26.14 -26.52
CA ASN A 130 13.44 -27.59 -26.68
C ASN A 130 14.37 -28.08 -25.56
N VAL A 131 13.89 -27.98 -24.32
CA VAL A 131 14.45 -28.62 -23.15
C VAL A 131 13.58 -29.85 -22.93
N PRO A 132 14.09 -31.06 -23.23
CA PRO A 132 13.32 -32.28 -23.03
C PRO A 132 12.79 -32.35 -21.59
N GLY A 133 11.47 -32.47 -21.45
CA GLY A 133 10.80 -32.59 -20.15
C GLY A 133 10.34 -31.28 -19.49
N VAL A 134 10.49 -30.11 -20.14
CA VAL A 134 9.95 -28.83 -19.63
C VAL A 134 8.81 -28.34 -20.51
N GLU A 135 7.57 -28.52 -20.07
CA GLU A 135 6.40 -27.89 -20.69
C GLU A 135 6.37 -26.40 -20.28
N PHE A 136 6.90 -25.53 -21.14
CA PHE A 136 6.67 -24.09 -21.01
C PHE A 136 5.24 -23.77 -21.46
N SER A 137 4.30 -23.70 -20.52
CA SER A 137 2.99 -23.10 -20.76
C SER A 137 3.01 -21.64 -20.27
N PHE A 138 3.09 -20.71 -21.21
CA PHE A 138 2.77 -19.32 -20.91
C PHE A 138 1.29 -19.22 -20.50
N ARG A 139 1.01 -18.53 -19.41
CA ARG A 139 -0.35 -18.33 -18.91
C ARG A 139 -0.61 -16.84 -18.67
N ALA A 140 -1.82 -16.40 -19.01
CA ALA A 140 -2.29 -15.07 -18.63
C ALA A 140 -2.23 -14.90 -17.11
N LEU A 141 -1.95 -13.68 -16.66
CA LEU A 141 -1.93 -13.34 -15.23
C LEU A 141 -3.26 -13.76 -14.59
N GLN A 142 -3.18 -14.47 -13.47
CA GLN A 142 -4.37 -14.84 -12.68
C GLN A 142 -4.37 -13.99 -11.42
N PRO A 143 -5.21 -12.94 -11.33
CA PRO A 143 -5.42 -12.22 -10.07
C PRO A 143 -5.85 -13.20 -8.98
N LEU A 144 -5.18 -13.14 -7.84
CA LEU A 144 -5.47 -13.95 -6.67
C LEU A 144 -6.20 -13.12 -5.63
N ARG A 145 -5.71 -11.92 -5.32
CA ARG A 145 -6.26 -11.03 -4.29
C ARG A 145 -6.01 -9.56 -4.67
N TYR A 146 -6.84 -8.69 -4.11
CA TYR A 146 -6.69 -7.23 -4.21
C TYR A 146 -6.24 -6.67 -2.87
N GLU A 147 -5.44 -5.61 -2.91
CA GLU A 147 -4.93 -4.90 -1.73
C GLU A 147 -5.09 -3.39 -1.91
N LEU A 148 -5.55 -2.70 -0.86
CA LEU A 148 -5.58 -1.24 -0.80
C LEU A 148 -4.97 -0.79 0.52
N THR A 149 -3.92 0.02 0.47
CA THR A 149 -3.20 0.50 1.66
C THR A 149 -3.17 2.01 1.73
N TYR A 150 -3.50 2.55 2.91
CA TYR A 150 -3.37 3.97 3.23
C TYR A 150 -2.28 4.09 4.30
N ILE A 151 -1.25 4.88 4.02
CA ILE A 151 -0.17 5.15 4.96
C ILE A 151 -0.31 6.58 5.44
N ASN A 152 -0.53 6.73 6.74
CA ASN A 152 -0.62 8.02 7.40
C ASN A 152 0.65 8.25 8.21
N GLN A 153 1.33 9.35 7.94
CA GLN A 153 2.48 9.80 8.71
C GLN A 153 2.05 10.94 9.64
N ILE A 154 2.26 10.75 10.94
CA ILE A 154 1.84 11.66 11.99
C ILE A 154 3.10 12.10 12.73
N ASP A 155 3.37 13.39 12.72
CA ASP A 155 4.51 14.03 13.37
C ASP A 155 4.06 15.16 14.31
N ALA A 156 4.98 16.02 14.74
CA ALA A 156 4.68 17.12 15.65
C ALA A 156 3.62 18.08 15.08
N SER A 157 3.54 18.24 13.76
CA SER A 157 2.51 19.05 13.12
C SER A 157 1.12 18.44 13.30
N PHE A 158 1.01 17.13 13.52
CA PHE A 158 -0.24 16.42 13.79
C PHE A 158 -0.42 16.05 15.27
N GLY A 159 0.38 16.63 16.18
CA GLY A 159 0.27 16.41 17.62
C GLY A 159 1.06 15.21 18.16
N TRP A 160 1.94 14.60 17.35
CA TRP A 160 2.81 13.51 17.76
C TRP A 160 4.24 13.98 18.04
N THR A 161 4.65 13.97 19.30
CA THR A 161 6.02 14.33 19.71
C THR A 161 6.77 13.17 20.35
N ASN A 162 6.04 12.24 20.98
CA ASN A 162 6.61 11.07 21.62
C ASN A 162 5.58 9.96 21.79
N SER A 163 6.06 8.78 22.20
CA SER A 163 5.25 7.57 22.41
C SER A 163 4.05 7.74 23.33
N SER A 164 4.01 8.75 24.21
CA SER A 164 2.87 9.00 25.13
C SER A 164 1.70 9.74 24.49
N ASP A 165 1.87 10.29 23.28
CA ASP A 165 0.83 11.04 22.58
C ASP A 165 -0.23 10.14 21.92
N HIS A 166 -0.04 8.82 21.94
CA HIS A 166 -0.97 7.85 21.34
C HIS A 166 -2.41 8.03 21.82
N ARG A 167 -2.62 8.32 23.11
CA ARG A 167 -3.95 8.53 23.69
C ARG A 167 -4.63 9.83 23.24
N LYS A 168 -3.83 10.79 22.79
CA LYS A 168 -4.33 12.06 22.23
C LYS A 168 -4.89 11.82 20.84
N ILE A 169 -4.28 10.90 20.08
CA ILE A 169 -4.62 10.61 18.69
C ILE A 169 -5.67 9.50 18.58
N PHE A 170 -5.43 8.37 19.24
CA PHE A 170 -6.24 7.17 19.11
C PHE A 170 -7.09 6.91 20.35
N ASN A 171 -8.36 6.54 20.13
CA ASN A 171 -9.33 6.34 21.20
C ASN A 171 -9.29 4.94 21.87
N PHE A 172 -8.53 4.01 21.30
CA PHE A 172 -8.42 2.63 21.78
C PHE A 172 -7.10 2.35 22.52
N LEU A 173 -6.10 3.22 22.36
CA LEU A 173 -4.83 3.16 23.11
C LEU A 173 -4.93 4.15 24.27
N GLY A 174 -5.56 3.73 25.37
CA GLY A 174 -5.97 4.66 26.45
C GLY A 174 -5.30 4.44 27.81
N ARG A 175 -4.42 3.45 27.96
CA ARG A 175 -3.86 3.14 29.29
C ARG A 175 -2.91 4.24 29.75
N ASP A 176 -3.20 4.83 30.91
CA ASP A 176 -2.20 5.59 31.64
C ASP A 176 -1.18 4.65 32.29
N TRP A 177 0.09 5.03 32.20
CA TRP A 177 1.22 4.30 32.76
C TRP A 177 1.59 4.78 34.17
N GLU A 178 0.76 5.62 34.78
CA GLU A 178 0.86 5.98 36.20
C GLU A 178 1.01 4.72 37.09
N GLY A 179 1.98 4.77 38.00
CA GLY A 179 2.29 3.67 38.90
C GLY A 179 3.13 2.53 38.31
N CYS A 180 3.49 2.58 37.01
CA CYS A 180 4.41 1.60 36.44
C CYS A 180 5.83 1.85 36.96
N ARG A 181 6.42 0.85 37.64
CA ARG A 181 7.74 0.97 38.30
C ARG A 181 8.89 1.35 37.36
N VAL A 182 8.77 0.96 36.09
CA VAL A 182 9.76 1.23 35.03
C VAL A 182 9.43 2.50 34.23
N GLY A 183 8.40 3.25 34.63
CA GLY A 183 7.94 4.44 33.93
C GLY A 183 7.07 4.15 32.71
N LYS A 184 6.96 5.14 31.82
CA LYS A 184 6.17 5.08 30.59
C LYS A 184 6.99 4.39 29.48
N PRO A 185 6.37 3.60 28.58
CA PRO A 185 7.08 3.00 27.46
C PRO A 185 7.67 4.04 26.52
N GLY A 186 8.95 3.88 26.16
CA GLY A 186 9.61 4.73 25.15
C GLY A 186 9.19 4.42 23.71
N LEU A 187 8.66 3.22 23.44
CA LEU A 187 8.25 2.74 22.13
C LEU A 187 7.11 1.72 22.28
N HIS A 188 6.18 1.66 21.33
CA HIS A 188 5.23 0.55 21.19
C HIS A 188 4.76 0.38 19.74
N ASN A 189 4.41 -0.84 19.35
CA ASN A 189 3.77 -1.12 18.07
C ASN A 189 2.42 -1.78 18.33
N THR A 190 1.43 -1.48 17.48
CA THR A 190 0.08 -2.05 17.60
C THR A 190 -0.35 -2.64 16.26
N ASN A 191 -0.93 -3.84 16.29
CA ASN A 191 -1.58 -4.45 15.13
C ASN A 191 -3.02 -4.78 15.50
N LEU A 192 -3.96 -4.35 14.67
CA LEU A 192 -5.37 -4.70 14.74
C LEU A 192 -5.77 -5.39 13.43
N GLU A 193 -6.69 -6.33 13.51
CA GLU A 193 -7.30 -6.95 12.34
C GLU A 193 -8.81 -6.92 12.49
N PHE A 194 -9.48 -6.42 11.46
CA PHE A 194 -10.92 -6.35 11.35
C PHE A 194 -11.39 -7.20 10.17
N VAL A 195 -12.60 -7.75 10.27
CA VAL A 195 -13.28 -8.40 9.15
C VAL A 195 -14.07 -7.33 8.40
N LEU A 196 -13.88 -7.24 7.08
CA LEU A 196 -14.66 -6.36 6.24
C LEU A 196 -16.10 -6.90 6.09
N PRO A 197 -17.12 -6.01 6.03
CA PRO A 197 -18.51 -6.42 5.78
C PRO A 197 -18.66 -7.23 4.49
N ASP A 198 -19.77 -7.97 4.40
CA ASP A 198 -20.18 -8.71 3.18
C ASP A 198 -19.15 -9.72 2.65
N GLY A 199 -18.22 -10.18 3.50
CA GLY A 199 -17.16 -11.10 3.09
C GLY A 199 -16.12 -10.48 2.18
N LEU A 200 -15.98 -9.14 2.17
CA LEU A 200 -15.02 -8.42 1.33
C LEU A 200 -13.55 -8.62 1.75
N GLY A 201 -13.30 -9.33 2.85
CA GLY A 201 -11.96 -9.74 3.29
C GLY A 201 -11.60 -9.18 4.67
N THR A 202 -10.37 -8.71 4.83
CA THR A 202 -9.87 -8.17 6.09
C THR A 202 -9.35 -6.75 5.95
N LEU A 203 -9.35 -6.01 7.06
CA LEU A 203 -8.72 -4.71 7.19
C LEU A 203 -7.74 -4.76 8.36
N GLY A 204 -6.45 -4.77 8.05
CA GLY A 204 -5.38 -4.66 9.03
C GLY A 204 -5.05 -3.20 9.33
N VAL A 205 -4.78 -2.89 10.60
CA VAL A 205 -4.24 -1.60 11.02
C VAL A 205 -2.92 -1.83 11.75
N ALA A 206 -1.83 -1.28 11.23
CA ALA A 206 -0.52 -1.34 11.85
C ALA A 206 -0.08 0.06 12.27
N ILE A 207 0.26 0.21 13.55
CA ILE A 207 0.85 1.42 14.11
C ILE A 207 2.29 1.11 14.47
N SER A 208 3.21 1.85 13.84
CA SER A 208 4.64 1.78 14.12
C SER A 208 5.22 3.16 14.37
N GLN A 209 6.38 3.20 15.02
CA GLN A 209 7.04 4.43 15.42
C GLN A 209 8.48 4.42 14.91
N ALA A 210 8.93 5.59 14.44
CA ALA A 210 10.30 5.81 14.00
C ALA A 210 10.80 7.16 14.51
N MET A 211 12.11 7.34 14.47
CA MET A 211 12.76 8.61 14.71
C MET A 211 13.63 8.94 13.50
N LYS A 212 13.48 10.14 12.97
CA LYS A 212 14.29 10.61 11.86
C LYS A 212 15.70 10.94 12.38
N LEU A 213 16.72 10.32 11.80
CA LEU A 213 18.11 10.43 12.31
C LEU A 213 18.71 11.83 12.13
N GLU A 214 18.22 12.62 11.18
CA GLU A 214 18.79 13.92 10.81
C GLU A 214 18.45 15.02 11.83
N ASP A 215 17.24 14.99 12.38
CA ASP A 215 16.67 16.05 13.22
C ASP A 215 15.96 15.52 14.47
N GLU A 216 16.10 14.22 14.76
CA GLU A 216 15.47 13.51 15.88
C GLU A 216 13.94 13.63 15.93
N THR A 217 13.30 13.96 14.79
CA THR A 217 11.84 14.09 14.73
C THR A 217 11.17 12.73 14.95
N ALA A 218 10.26 12.67 15.91
CA ALA A 218 9.42 11.51 16.15
C ALA A 218 8.35 11.38 15.05
N LEU A 219 8.23 10.18 14.48
CA LEU A 219 7.25 9.84 13.46
C LEU A 219 6.41 8.66 13.94
N LEU A 220 5.11 8.74 13.69
CA LEU A 220 4.19 7.62 13.81
C LEU A 220 3.62 7.31 12.44
N PHE A 221 3.66 6.02 12.07
CA PHE A 221 3.01 5.51 10.87
C PHE A 221 1.76 4.74 11.28
N CYS A 222 0.62 5.12 10.70
CA CYS A 222 -0.63 4.39 10.82
C CYS A 222 -1.00 3.87 9.42
N GLU A 223 -0.75 2.58 9.20
CA GLU A 223 -0.99 1.88 7.95
C GLU A 223 -2.31 1.11 8.05
N LEU A 224 -3.24 1.39 7.14
CA LEU A 224 -4.51 0.67 7.03
C LEU A 224 -4.50 -0.10 5.72
N THR A 225 -4.54 -1.43 5.78
CA THR A 225 -4.49 -2.30 4.60
C THR A 225 -5.73 -3.17 4.52
N ALA A 226 -6.57 -2.93 3.52
CA ALA A 226 -7.66 -3.82 3.14
C ALA A 226 -7.14 -4.90 2.19
N ARG A 227 -7.55 -6.16 2.40
CA ARG A 227 -7.22 -7.29 1.53
C ARG A 227 -8.45 -8.12 1.21
N SER A 228 -8.65 -8.44 -0.06
CA SER A 228 -9.73 -9.32 -0.48
C SER A 228 -9.42 -10.78 -0.13
N PRO A 229 -10.43 -11.64 0.07
CA PRO A 229 -10.19 -13.07 0.28
C PRO A 229 -9.72 -13.74 -1.02
N ASP A 230 -10.20 -13.23 -2.15
CA ASP A 230 -9.87 -13.65 -3.51
C ASP A 230 -10.16 -12.52 -4.51
N ALA A 231 -9.93 -12.76 -5.80
CA ALA A 231 -10.17 -11.81 -6.89
C ALA A 231 -11.44 -12.12 -7.70
N ARG A 232 -12.50 -12.67 -7.08
CA ARG A 232 -13.77 -12.97 -7.78
C ARG A 232 -14.72 -11.78 -7.85
N VAL A 233 -14.65 -10.86 -6.89
CA VAL A 233 -15.42 -9.62 -6.90
C VAL A 233 -14.89 -8.71 -8.02
N ASN A 234 -15.75 -7.89 -8.62
CA ASN A 234 -15.28 -6.89 -9.59
C ASN A 234 -14.23 -5.97 -8.95
N LEU A 235 -13.12 -5.73 -9.66
CA LEU A 235 -11.99 -4.93 -9.19
C LEU A 235 -12.44 -3.55 -8.67
N GLN A 236 -13.17 -2.80 -9.47
CA GLN A 236 -13.61 -1.44 -9.13
C GLN A 236 -14.56 -1.43 -7.94
N GLU A 237 -15.50 -2.37 -7.89
CA GLU A 237 -16.46 -2.49 -6.79
C GLU A 237 -15.76 -2.79 -5.48
N TRP A 238 -14.79 -3.73 -5.49
CA TRP A 238 -14.02 -4.07 -4.31
C TRP A 238 -13.18 -2.88 -3.82
N PHE A 239 -12.45 -2.21 -4.72
CA PHE A 239 -11.61 -1.06 -4.37
C PHE A 239 -12.43 0.11 -3.80
N LYS A 240 -13.63 0.37 -4.35
CA LYS A 240 -14.55 1.38 -3.82
C LYS A 240 -15.02 1.04 -2.40
N ALA A 241 -15.37 -0.22 -2.14
CA ALA A 241 -15.78 -0.69 -0.83
C ALA A 241 -14.62 -0.69 0.18
N ALA A 242 -13.43 -1.13 -0.24
CA ALA A 242 -12.21 -1.09 0.57
C ALA A 242 -11.86 0.34 0.99
N ASN A 243 -11.85 1.30 0.06
CA ASN A 243 -11.61 2.72 0.35
C ASN A 243 -12.61 3.26 1.40
N LYS A 244 -13.90 2.95 1.23
CA LYS A 244 -14.93 3.39 2.20
C LYS A 244 -14.64 2.86 3.61
N ASN A 245 -14.34 1.57 3.72
CA ASN A 245 -14.07 0.95 5.03
C ASN A 245 -12.77 1.48 5.65
N ILE A 246 -11.69 1.64 4.87
CA ILE A 246 -10.44 2.22 5.36
C ILE A 246 -10.66 3.61 5.93
N VAL A 247 -11.33 4.51 5.18
CA VAL A 247 -11.57 5.88 5.63
C VAL A 247 -12.43 5.90 6.88
N GLN A 248 -13.50 5.10 6.92
CA GLN A 248 -14.37 5.03 8.09
C GLN A 248 -13.63 4.49 9.31
N THR A 249 -12.90 3.39 9.18
CA THR A 249 -12.11 2.81 10.27
C THR A 249 -11.04 3.78 10.76
N PHE A 250 -10.34 4.50 9.87
CA PHE A 250 -9.39 5.52 10.29
C PHE A 250 -10.07 6.58 11.17
N ILE A 251 -11.22 7.11 10.75
CA ILE A 251 -12.00 8.07 11.53
C ILE A 251 -12.46 7.48 12.86
N ASP A 252 -12.95 6.24 12.87
CA ASP A 252 -13.48 5.59 14.07
C ASP A 252 -12.39 5.33 15.13
N LEU A 253 -11.13 5.21 14.73
CA LEU A 253 -9.99 5.02 15.63
C LEU A 253 -9.48 6.33 16.25
N LEU A 254 -9.84 7.50 15.70
CA LEU A 254 -9.37 8.80 16.18
C LEU A 254 -10.18 9.32 17.38
N GLN A 255 -9.52 10.10 18.22
CA GLN A 255 -10.16 10.92 19.25
C GLN A 255 -10.99 12.05 18.62
N GLU A 256 -12.09 12.44 19.26
CA GLU A 256 -12.98 13.51 18.76
C GLU A 256 -12.27 14.87 18.65
N ASP A 257 -11.37 15.19 19.60
CA ASP A 257 -10.61 16.44 19.57
C ASP A 257 -9.68 16.51 18.35
N ILE A 258 -9.06 15.38 17.99
CA ILE A 258 -8.17 15.30 16.82
C ILE A 258 -8.94 15.38 15.50
N LYS A 259 -10.15 14.81 15.43
CA LYS A 259 -11.02 14.99 14.25
C LYS A 259 -11.31 16.48 14.00
N ARG A 260 -11.49 17.26 15.07
CA ARG A 260 -11.69 18.72 14.98
C ARG A 260 -10.40 19.46 14.63
N GLU A 261 -9.29 19.11 15.27
CA GLU A 261 -7.97 19.74 15.01
C GLU A 261 -7.50 19.53 13.58
N TRP A 262 -7.76 18.36 13.00
CA TRP A 262 -7.44 18.03 11.62
C TRP A 262 -8.50 18.48 10.60
N ASP A 263 -9.51 19.21 11.09
CA ASP A 263 -10.63 19.78 10.33
C ASP A 263 -11.36 18.75 9.46
N LEU A 264 -11.84 17.68 10.09
CA LEU A 264 -12.68 16.68 9.45
C LEU A 264 -14.03 17.28 9.04
N LYS A 265 -14.32 17.27 7.74
CA LYS A 265 -15.57 17.71 7.13
C LYS A 265 -16.28 16.55 6.46
N TRP A 266 -17.60 16.56 6.57
CA TRP A 266 -18.47 15.67 5.79
C TRP A 266 -19.04 16.48 4.62
N LEU A 267 -18.65 16.11 3.40
CA LEU A 267 -19.25 16.67 2.20
C LEU A 267 -20.62 16.03 1.99
N GLU A 268 -21.66 16.86 1.83
CA GLU A 268 -23.00 16.40 1.48
C GLU A 268 -22.99 15.62 0.14
N PRO A 269 -23.85 14.61 -0.01
CA PRO A 269 -23.86 13.71 -1.17
C PRO A 269 -24.24 14.38 -2.49
#